data_AF-A0A4Q3AI99-F1
#
_entry.id   AF-A0A4Q3AI99-F1
#
_cell.length_a   1.000
_cell.length_b   1.000
_cell.length_c   1.000
_cell.angle_alpha   90.00
_cell.angle_beta   90.00
_cell.angle_gamma   90.00
#
_symmetry.space_group_name_H-M   'P 1'
#
loop_
_entity.id
_entity.type
_entity.pdbx_description
1 polymer ?
#
loop_
_entity_poly.entity_id
_entity_poly.type
_entity_poly.pdbx_seq_one_letter_code
_entity_poly.pdbx_strand_id
1 'polypeptide(L)'
;MSPSALGELLSVFEENFRSRGEIGASVSVWWRGEEVLSAAEGWCEKEQTRAWTAETLVPVYSATKGPASATLLLALDAKGLGPETLVREVWPTFPVAEATFAHLLSHQCGLAALDRKAAIW
;
A
#
# COMPACT_ATOMS: atom_id res chain seq x y z
N MET A 1 20.72 -5.71 -11.58
CA MET A 1 20.10 -4.88 -12.65
C MET A 1 21.23 -4.18 -13.39
N SER A 2 21.14 -4.01 -14.72
CA SER A 2 22.17 -3.24 -15.44
C SER A 2 21.92 -1.74 -15.27
N PRO A 3 22.97 -0.89 -15.31
CA PRO A 3 22.81 0.57 -15.33
C PRO A 3 21.91 1.07 -16.46
N SER A 4 21.95 0.42 -17.64
CA SER A 4 21.10 0.76 -18.79
C SER A 4 19.60 0.66 -18.46
N ALA A 5 19.20 -0.45 -17.80
CA ALA A 5 17.80 -0.65 -17.46
C ALA A 5 17.28 0.36 -16.41
N LEU A 6 18.14 0.77 -15.48
CA LEU A 6 17.81 1.82 -14.50
C LEU A 6 17.68 3.20 -15.19
N GLY A 7 18.56 3.50 -16.14
CA GLY A 7 18.49 4.72 -16.94
C GLY A 7 17.22 4.80 -17.79
N GLU A 8 16.82 3.69 -18.42
CA GLU A 8 15.55 3.60 -19.16
C GLU A 8 14.34 3.85 -18.25
N LEU A 9 14.34 3.29 -17.04
CA LEU A 9 13.28 3.54 -16.05
C LEU A 9 13.19 5.01 -15.68
N LEU A 10 14.32 5.67 -15.39
CA LEU A 10 14.34 7.11 -15.10
C LEU A 10 13.77 7.93 -16.26
N SER A 11 14.17 7.60 -17.49
CA SER A 11 13.65 8.30 -18.67
C SER A 11 12.12 8.16 -18.80
N VAL A 12 11.55 6.99 -18.50
CA VAL A 12 10.09 6.79 -18.53
C VAL A 12 9.40 7.49 -17.37
N PHE A 13 10.03 7.52 -16.18
CA PHE A 13 9.52 8.24 -15.02
C PHE A 13 9.43 9.75 -15.31
N GLU A 14 10.49 10.36 -15.85
CA GLU A 14 10.51 11.76 -16.27
C GLU A 14 9.47 12.08 -17.36
N GLU A 15 9.26 11.14 -18.29
CA GLU A 15 8.29 11.28 -19.37
C GLU A 15 6.85 11.42 -18.85
N ASN A 16 6.52 10.82 -17.70
CA ASN A 16 5.19 10.97 -17.11
C ASN A 16 4.86 12.43 -16.78
N PHE A 17 5.85 13.23 -16.37
CA PHE A 17 5.67 14.66 -16.11
C PHE A 17 5.52 15.46 -17.40
N ARG A 18 6.29 15.12 -18.45
CA ARG A 18 6.29 15.86 -19.72
C ARG A 18 5.04 15.62 -20.56
N SER A 19 4.53 14.38 -20.60
CA SER A 19 3.45 14.01 -21.53
C SER A 19 2.20 13.44 -20.89
N ARG A 20 2.24 12.98 -19.62
CA ARG A 20 1.09 12.35 -18.95
C ARG A 20 0.46 13.21 -17.87
N GLY A 21 1.05 14.36 -17.56
CA GLY A 21 0.48 15.35 -16.63
C GLY A 21 0.65 14.99 -15.16
N GLU A 22 1.68 14.20 -14.82
CA GLU A 22 2.05 14.03 -13.40
C GLU A 22 2.43 15.38 -12.78
N ILE A 23 1.94 15.61 -11.56
CA ILE A 23 2.23 16.85 -10.81
C ILE A 23 3.50 16.65 -9.98
N GLY A 24 3.55 15.54 -9.23
CA GLY A 24 4.65 15.16 -8.35
C GLY A 24 4.57 13.66 -8.07
N ALA A 25 5.71 12.97 -8.09
CA ALA A 25 5.76 11.53 -7.86
C ALA A 25 7.11 11.09 -7.28
N SER A 26 7.10 9.90 -6.68
CA SER A 26 8.31 9.19 -6.27
C SER A 26 8.31 7.78 -6.86
N VAL A 27 9.49 7.26 -7.17
CA VAL A 27 9.72 5.86 -7.52
C VAL A 27 10.91 5.32 -6.74
N SER A 28 10.74 4.12 -6.17
CA SER A 28 11.79 3.40 -5.46
C SER A 28 11.80 1.95 -5.95
N VAL A 29 12.99 1.44 -6.30
CA VAL A 29 13.18 0.07 -6.80
C VAL A 29 14.17 -0.66 -5.92
N TRP A 30 13.72 -1.78 -5.37
CA TRP A 30 14.51 -2.64 -4.50
C TRP A 30 14.87 -3.95 -5.21
N TRP A 31 16.13 -4.36 -5.11
CA TRP A 31 16.61 -5.62 -5.66
C TRP A 31 17.54 -6.30 -4.68
N ARG A 32 17.20 -7.54 -4.29
CA ARG A 32 17.99 -8.35 -3.34
C ARG A 32 18.27 -7.62 -2.01
N GLY A 33 17.29 -6.88 -1.51
CA GLY A 33 17.38 -6.18 -0.22
C GLY A 33 18.04 -4.80 -0.28
N GLU A 34 18.53 -4.37 -1.45
CA GLU A 34 19.15 -3.05 -1.64
C GLU A 34 18.25 -2.15 -2.48
N GLU A 35 18.13 -0.87 -2.11
CA GLU A 35 17.49 0.15 -2.93
C GLU A 35 18.44 0.54 -4.06
N VAL A 36 18.13 0.12 -5.29
CA VAL A 36 18.99 0.33 -6.46
C VAL A 36 18.63 1.57 -7.26
N LEU A 37 17.47 2.18 -6.98
CA LEU A 37 17.01 3.43 -7.56
C LEU A 37 16.00 4.09 -6.63
N SER A 38 16.16 5.39 -6.41
CA SER A 38 15.24 6.24 -5.67
C SER A 38 15.20 7.59 -6.37
N ALA A 39 14.00 8.02 -6.79
CA ALA A 39 13.80 9.29 -7.46
C ALA A 39 12.50 9.94 -6.98
N ALA A 40 12.51 11.26 -6.89
CA ALA A 40 11.39 12.09 -6.47
C ALA A 40 11.45 13.39 -7.29
N GLU A 41 10.37 13.71 -8.00
CA GLU A 41 10.33 14.83 -8.94
C GLU A 41 8.95 15.50 -8.94
N GLY A 42 8.94 16.77 -9.36
CA GLY A 42 7.72 17.55 -9.58
C GLY A 42 7.37 18.42 -8.39
N TRP A 43 6.08 18.56 -8.14
CA TRP A 43 5.50 19.52 -7.22
C TRP A 43 4.45 18.87 -6.34
N CYS A 44 4.24 19.42 -5.15
CA CYS A 44 3.22 18.93 -4.24
C CYS A 44 1.81 19.41 -4.61
N GLU A 45 1.71 20.54 -5.30
CA GLU A 45 0.46 21.19 -5.69
C GLU A 45 0.50 21.62 -7.17
N LYS A 46 -0.68 21.79 -7.78
CA LYS A 46 -0.81 22.20 -9.19
C LYS A 46 -0.22 23.58 -9.46
N GLU A 47 -0.27 24.43 -8.45
CA GLU A 47 0.26 25.80 -8.43
C GLU A 47 1.79 25.83 -8.41
N GLN A 48 2.45 24.67 -8.26
CA GLN A 48 3.92 24.52 -8.27
C GLN A 48 4.60 25.39 -7.20
N THR A 49 3.99 25.48 -6.03
CA THR A 49 4.49 26.31 -4.92
C THR A 49 5.54 25.61 -4.08
N ARG A 50 5.51 24.27 -4.02
CA ARG A 50 6.41 23.47 -3.21
C ARG A 50 6.92 22.27 -3.99
N ALA A 51 8.23 22.14 -4.06
CA ALA A 51 8.88 21.02 -4.73
C ALA A 51 8.52 19.70 -4.05
N TRP A 52 8.35 18.66 -4.86
CA TRP A 52 8.24 17.29 -4.39
C TRP A 52 9.64 16.76 -4.07
N THR A 53 9.80 16.15 -2.90
CA THR A 53 11.08 15.61 -2.41
C THR A 53 10.93 14.16 -1.94
N ALA A 54 12.04 13.50 -1.63
CA ALA A 54 12.03 12.13 -1.09
C ALA A 54 11.23 12.00 0.23
N GLU A 55 11.09 13.10 0.97
CA GLU A 55 10.36 13.19 2.24
C GLU A 55 8.89 13.57 2.06
N THR A 56 8.42 13.80 0.84
CA THR A 56 7.03 14.19 0.58
C THR A 56 6.09 13.03 0.88
N LEU A 57 5.17 13.25 1.82
CA LEU A 57 4.15 12.29 2.20
C LEU A 57 2.85 12.51 1.42
N VAL A 58 2.26 11.42 0.95
CA VAL A 58 0.94 11.41 0.32
C VAL A 58 0.06 10.29 0.87
N PRO A 59 -1.27 10.44 0.81
CA PRO A 59 -2.18 9.32 1.03
C PRO A 59 -1.91 8.23 -0.02
N VAL A 60 -1.54 7.03 0.43
CA VAL A 60 -1.31 5.86 -0.44
C VAL A 60 -2.55 4.98 -0.60
N TYR A 61 -3.69 5.40 -0.03
CA TYR A 61 -5.00 4.77 -0.13
C TYR A 61 -4.96 3.25 0.11
N SER A 62 -5.47 2.45 -0.82
CA SER A 62 -5.53 1.00 -0.68
C SER A 62 -4.17 0.32 -0.58
N ALA A 63 -3.06 0.97 -0.95
CA ALA A 63 -1.73 0.40 -0.75
C ALA A 63 -1.41 0.16 0.74
N THR A 64 -2.05 0.89 1.66
CA THR A 64 -1.97 0.64 3.11
C THR A 64 -2.39 -0.78 3.50
N LYS A 65 -3.19 -1.48 2.68
CA LYS A 65 -3.59 -2.88 2.93
C LYS A 65 -2.38 -3.82 2.99
N GLY A 66 -1.34 -3.58 2.20
CA GLY A 66 -0.12 -4.42 2.20
C GLY A 66 0.55 -4.47 3.58
N PRO A 67 1.00 -3.31 4.11
CA PRO A 67 1.54 -3.22 5.47
C PRO A 67 0.56 -3.71 6.54
N ALA A 68 -0.73 -3.37 6.46
CA ALA A 68 -1.73 -3.82 7.43
C ALA A 68 -1.84 -5.35 7.50
N SER A 69 -1.86 -6.02 6.34
CA SER A 69 -1.86 -7.48 6.26
C SER A 69 -0.58 -8.08 6.85
N ALA A 70 0.59 -7.50 6.55
CA ALA A 70 1.85 -7.96 7.12
C ALA A 70 1.89 -7.81 8.65
N THR A 71 1.41 -6.68 9.18
CA THR A 71 1.30 -6.44 10.62
C THR A 71 0.39 -7.47 11.30
N LEU A 72 -0.76 -7.78 10.70
CA LEU A 72 -1.66 -8.80 11.25
C LEU A 72 -1.00 -10.18 11.27
N LEU A 73 -0.37 -10.59 10.17
CA LEU A 73 0.28 -11.90 10.07
C LEU A 73 1.42 -12.06 11.09
N LEU A 74 2.24 -11.01 11.29
CA LEU A 74 3.27 -10.99 12.34
C LEU A 74 2.67 -11.11 13.75
N ALA A 75 1.53 -10.43 13.99
CA ALA A 75 0.85 -10.49 15.28
C ALA A 75 0.24 -11.87 15.56
N LEU A 76 -0.31 -12.53 14.53
CA LEU A 76 -0.83 -13.90 14.63
C LEU A 76 0.30 -14.89 14.91
N ASP A 77 1.38 -14.82 14.15
CA ASP A 77 2.55 -15.70 14.31
C ASP A 77 3.15 -15.60 15.72
N ALA A 78 3.29 -14.38 16.25
CA ALA A 78 3.75 -14.14 17.63
C ALA A 78 2.85 -14.74 18.72
N LYS A 79 1.62 -15.14 18.37
CA LYS A 79 0.66 -15.82 19.26
C LYS A 79 0.49 -17.31 18.94
N GLY A 80 1.27 -17.85 18.01
CA GLY A 80 1.13 -19.23 17.53
C GLY A 80 -0.16 -19.46 16.73
N LEU A 81 -0.75 -18.38 16.20
CA LEU A 81 -1.92 -18.42 15.32
C LEU A 81 -1.49 -18.28 13.86
N GLY A 82 -2.36 -18.65 12.94
CA GLY A 82 -2.06 -18.58 11.50
C GLY A 82 -3.26 -18.17 10.65
N PRO A 83 -3.09 -18.11 9.32
CA PRO A 83 -4.16 -17.75 8.39
C PRO A 83 -5.40 -18.65 8.49
N GLU A 84 -5.23 -19.92 8.88
CA GLU A 84 -6.34 -20.87 9.04
C GLU A 84 -7.07 -20.77 10.39
N THR A 85 -6.54 -20.01 11.34
CA THR A 85 -7.20 -19.75 12.63
C THR A 85 -8.51 -19.00 12.41
N LEU A 86 -9.57 -19.39 13.14
CA LEU A 86 -10.85 -18.68 13.09
C LEU A 86 -10.67 -17.26 13.64
N VAL A 87 -11.24 -16.26 12.97
CA VAL A 87 -11.21 -14.86 13.44
C VAL A 87 -11.83 -14.76 14.84
N ARG A 88 -12.82 -15.60 15.15
CA ARG A 88 -13.50 -15.65 16.45
C ARG A 88 -12.63 -16.10 17.62
N GLU A 89 -11.48 -16.73 17.39
CA GLU A 89 -10.53 -17.02 18.47
C GLU A 89 -9.90 -15.75 19.04
N VAL A 90 -9.80 -14.69 18.23
CA VAL A 90 -9.25 -13.38 18.63
C VAL A 90 -10.36 -12.34 18.83
N TRP A 91 -11.40 -12.38 18.01
CA TRP A 91 -12.54 -11.47 18.07
C TRP A 91 -13.85 -12.27 18.19
N PRO A 92 -14.26 -12.64 19.42
CA PRO A 92 -15.40 -13.55 19.63
C PRO A 92 -16.73 -13.10 19.01
N THR A 93 -16.93 -11.78 18.87
CA THR A 93 -18.15 -11.19 18.28
C THR A 93 -18.08 -10.94 16.78
N PHE A 94 -17.06 -11.45 16.08
CA PHE A 94 -16.96 -11.33 14.61
C PHE A 94 -18.18 -11.96 13.91
N PRO A 95 -18.83 -11.28 12.94
CA PRO A 95 -20.15 -11.69 12.45
C PRO A 95 -20.16 -12.99 11.63
N VAL A 96 -19.03 -13.38 11.01
CA VAL A 96 -18.94 -14.60 10.19
C VAL A 96 -18.25 -15.71 10.98
N ALA A 97 -19.03 -16.69 11.46
CA ALA A 97 -18.55 -17.70 12.41
C ALA A 97 -17.39 -18.56 11.90
N GLU A 98 -17.51 -19.03 10.65
CA GLU A 98 -16.56 -19.94 10.00
C GLU A 98 -15.40 -19.21 9.30
N ALA A 99 -15.29 -17.88 9.47
CA ALA A 99 -14.25 -17.12 8.80
C ALA A 99 -12.89 -17.36 9.46
N THR A 100 -11.92 -17.76 8.65
CA THR A 100 -10.50 -17.77 9.01
C THR A 100 -9.88 -16.40 8.74
N PHE A 101 -8.69 -16.14 9.27
CA PHE A 101 -7.93 -14.94 8.90
C PHE A 101 -7.59 -14.89 7.40
N ALA A 102 -7.42 -16.04 6.74
CA ALA A 102 -7.26 -16.13 5.29
C ALA A 102 -8.51 -15.62 4.56
N HIS A 103 -9.72 -16.02 4.98
CA HIS A 103 -10.97 -15.48 4.43
C HIS A 103 -11.07 -13.95 4.61
N LEU A 104 -10.68 -13.45 5.79
CA LEU A 104 -10.71 -12.02 6.10
C LEU A 104 -9.74 -11.23 5.20
N LEU A 105 -8.48 -11.67 5.11
CA LEU A 105 -7.42 -11.00 4.35
C LEU A 105 -7.59 -11.09 2.83
N SER A 106 -8.41 -12.03 2.34
CA SER A 106 -8.71 -12.22 0.92
C SER A 106 -10.11 -11.75 0.51
N HIS A 107 -10.78 -10.96 1.35
CA HIS A 107 -12.10 -10.37 1.08
C HIS A 107 -13.25 -11.40 0.86
N GLN A 108 -13.16 -12.58 1.46
CA GLN A 108 -14.15 -13.66 1.29
C GLN A 108 -15.24 -13.69 2.37
N CYS A 109 -15.19 -12.80 3.38
CA CYS A 109 -16.19 -12.75 4.44
C CYS A 109 -17.53 -12.08 4.02
N GLY A 110 -17.64 -11.56 2.79
CA GLY A 110 -18.85 -10.84 2.34
C GLY A 110 -19.06 -9.47 2.99
N LEU A 111 -18.04 -8.93 3.68
CA LEU A 111 -18.08 -7.66 4.42
C LEU A 111 -17.51 -6.49 3.57
N ALA A 112 -18.10 -6.25 2.40
CA ALA A 112 -17.57 -5.27 1.44
C ALA A 112 -17.95 -3.80 1.76
N ALA A 113 -19.01 -3.60 2.54
CA ALA A 113 -19.55 -2.28 2.87
C ALA A 113 -20.21 -2.30 4.25
N LEU A 114 -20.47 -1.12 4.79
CA LEU A 114 -21.27 -0.97 6.00
C LEU A 114 -22.74 -1.32 5.69
N ASP A 115 -23.37 -2.02 6.62
CA ASP A 115 -24.81 -2.37 6.58
C ASP A 115 -25.71 -1.13 6.78
N ARG A 116 -25.15 -0.07 7.36
CA ARG A 116 -25.80 1.22 7.60
C ARG A 116 -24.98 2.34 6.99
N LYS A 117 -25.66 3.43 6.63
CA LYS A 117 -24.98 4.68 6.25
C LYS A 117 -24.19 5.20 7.43
N ALA A 118 -22.89 5.39 7.26
CA ALA A 118 -22.08 6.15 8.20
C ALA A 118 -22.30 7.66 7.97
N ALA A 119 -22.31 8.43 9.06
CA ALA A 119 -22.21 9.88 8.98
C ALA A 119 -20.80 10.23 8.47
N ILE A 120 -20.72 11.14 7.50
CA ILE A 120 -19.46 11.69 6.97
C ILE A 120 -19.23 13.12 7.48
N TRP A 121 -19.68 13.38 8.72
CA TRP A 121 -19.70 14.68 9.36
C TRP A 121 -18.76 14.68 10.57
#